data_AF-A0A7S3AT82-F1
#
_entry.id   AF-A0A7S3AT82-F1
#
_cell.length_a   1.000
_cell.length_b   1.000
_cell.length_c   1.000
_cell.angle_alpha   90.00
_cell.angle_beta   90.00
_cell.angle_gamma   90.00
#
_symmetry.space_group_name_H-M   'P 1'
#
loop_
_entity.id
_entity.type
_entity.pdbx_description
1 polymer ?
#
loop_
_entity_poly.entity_id
_entity_poly.type
_entity_poly.pdbx_seq_one_letter_code
_entity_poly.pdbx_strand_id
1 'polypeptide(L)'
;SMQDLVGHILSGKVATAEVGSKKEEETLKLWLPLHNAAEDRSAGELLISIEMVPEELRTQRAAGGGRSDPNSNPFLPPPVGRLEFSLNPFKMVYRLIGPKLCGRVVLIFVGVLCVLLLYYMLPVLLADLVEWALRAPFSAIFG
;
A
#
# COMPACT_ATOMS: atom_id res chain seq x y z
N SER A 1 -12.32 26.91 -37.14
CA SER A 1 -12.69 26.31 -38.45
C SER A 1 -12.31 24.83 -38.45
N MET A 2 -13.00 23.94 -39.18
CA MET A 2 -12.64 22.50 -39.26
C MET A 2 -11.20 22.29 -39.77
N GLN A 3 -10.69 23.26 -40.52
CA GLN A 3 -9.32 23.29 -41.04
C GLN A 3 -8.26 23.58 -39.95
N ASP A 4 -8.60 24.34 -38.89
CA ASP A 4 -7.68 24.62 -37.78
C ASP A 4 -7.49 23.40 -36.88
N LEU A 5 -8.57 22.62 -36.70
CA LEU A 5 -8.55 21.37 -35.92
C LEU A 5 -7.71 20.30 -36.63
N VAL A 6 -7.83 20.20 -37.96
CA VAL A 6 -6.98 19.33 -38.78
C VAL A 6 -5.52 19.79 -38.76
N GLY A 7 -5.26 21.11 -38.81
CA GLY A 7 -3.91 21.67 -38.69
C GLY A 7 -3.22 21.35 -37.35
N HIS A 8 -3.95 21.40 -36.24
CA HIS A 8 -3.42 21.00 -34.92
C HIS A 8 -3.20 19.49 -34.78
N ILE A 9 -4.09 18.65 -35.32
CA ILE A 9 -3.95 17.19 -35.32
C ILE A 9 -2.72 16.75 -36.14
N LEU A 10 -2.46 17.41 -37.27
CA LEU A 10 -1.33 17.13 -38.15
C LEU A 10 0.00 17.69 -37.63
N SER A 11 0.00 18.54 -36.60
CA SER A 11 1.21 19.07 -35.95
C SER A 11 1.79 18.13 -34.88
N GLY A 12 1.08 17.05 -34.54
CA GLY A 12 1.57 16.05 -33.59
C GLY A 12 2.83 15.36 -34.10
N LYS A 13 3.84 15.20 -33.24
CA LYS A 13 5.03 14.40 -33.54
C LYS A 13 4.61 12.95 -33.78
N VAL A 14 4.51 12.55 -35.04
CA VAL A 14 4.35 11.16 -35.44
C VAL A 14 5.68 10.46 -35.19
N ALA A 15 5.75 9.66 -34.14
CA ALA A 15 6.90 8.80 -33.89
C ALA A 15 6.62 7.44 -34.53
N THR A 16 7.17 7.21 -35.72
CA THR A 16 7.33 5.86 -36.26
C THR A 16 8.42 5.17 -35.43
N ALA A 17 8.04 4.21 -34.59
CA ALA A 17 9.01 3.36 -33.91
C ALA A 17 9.65 2.42 -34.94
N GLU A 18 10.97 2.49 -35.11
CA GLU A 18 11.69 1.57 -35.99
C GLU A 18 11.68 0.14 -35.41
N VAL A 19 11.29 -0.80 -36.27
CA VAL A 19 11.03 -2.20 -35.97
C VAL A 19 12.35 -2.98 -35.97
N GLY A 20 12.80 -3.37 -34.78
CA GLY A 20 13.81 -4.40 -34.58
C GLY A 20 13.19 -5.80 -34.66
N SER A 21 13.68 -6.62 -35.60
CA SER A 21 13.34 -8.02 -35.87
C SER A 21 12.74 -8.83 -34.71
N LYS A 22 11.40 -8.89 -34.66
CA LYS A 22 10.52 -9.99 -34.19
C LYS A 22 9.09 -9.53 -34.52
N LYS A 23 8.34 -10.23 -35.39
CA LYS A 23 6.92 -9.98 -35.79
C LYS A 23 6.15 -9.09 -34.80
N GLU A 24 6.27 -7.78 -34.93
CA GLU A 24 5.61 -6.78 -34.09
C GLU A 24 4.63 -6.08 -35.04
N GLU A 25 3.34 -6.31 -34.81
CA GLU A 25 2.24 -5.72 -35.58
C GLU A 25 2.44 -4.20 -35.66
N GLU A 26 2.22 -3.63 -36.85
CA GLU A 26 2.44 -2.20 -37.13
C GLU A 26 1.45 -1.34 -36.31
N THR A 27 1.82 -1.00 -35.08
CA THR A 27 1.00 -0.14 -34.21
C THR A 27 1.35 1.32 -34.47
N LEU A 28 0.41 2.10 -34.97
CA LEU A 28 0.56 3.55 -35.15
C LEU A 28 0.24 4.26 -33.84
N LYS A 29 1.26 4.91 -33.26
CA LYS A 29 1.17 5.64 -31.98
C LYS A 29 1.24 7.14 -32.22
N LEU A 30 0.22 7.87 -31.79
CA LEU A 30 0.11 9.32 -31.91
C LEU A 30 -0.09 9.94 -30.51
N TRP A 31 0.78 10.88 -30.14
CA TRP A 31 0.63 11.67 -28.93
C TRP A 31 -0.08 12.99 -29.26
N LEU A 32 -1.20 13.24 -28.60
CA LEU A 32 -2.00 14.46 -28.73
C LEU A 32 -1.93 15.25 -27.42
N PRO A 33 -1.35 16.46 -27.41
CA PRO A 33 -1.40 17.31 -26.23
C PRO A 33 -2.85 17.73 -25.96
N LEU A 34 -3.29 17.57 -24.71
CA LEU A 34 -4.59 18.00 -24.26
C LEU A 34 -4.46 19.36 -23.59
N HIS A 35 -5.36 20.28 -23.96
CA HIS A 35 -5.48 21.59 -23.31
C HIS A 35 -6.85 21.70 -22.65
N ASN A 36 -6.88 22.30 -21.45
CA ASN A 36 -8.13 22.57 -20.77
C ASN A 36 -8.83 23.75 -21.44
N ALA A 37 -10.03 23.52 -21.99
CA ALA A 37 -10.80 24.54 -22.70
C ALA A 37 -11.13 25.79 -21.87
N ALA A 38 -11.13 25.68 -20.53
CA ALA A 38 -11.46 26.78 -19.63
C ALA A 38 -10.25 27.65 -19.23
N GLU A 39 -9.04 27.09 -19.18
CA GLU A 39 -7.86 27.78 -18.61
C GLU A 39 -6.62 27.79 -19.53
N ASP A 40 -6.70 27.24 -20.75
CA ASP A 40 -5.57 27.07 -21.69
C ASP A 40 -4.30 26.46 -21.05
N ARG A 41 -4.50 25.69 -19.97
CA ARG A 41 -3.44 24.95 -19.28
C ARG A 41 -3.31 23.57 -19.90
N SER A 42 -2.08 23.10 -20.04
CA SER A 42 -1.80 21.71 -20.45
C SER A 42 -2.46 20.74 -19.46
N ALA A 43 -3.34 19.90 -19.97
CA ALA A 43 -4.10 18.89 -19.23
C ALA A 43 -3.47 17.49 -19.36
N GLY A 44 -2.26 17.40 -19.92
CA GLY A 44 -1.54 16.16 -20.18
C GLY A 44 -1.49 15.80 -21.67
N GLU A 45 -1.07 14.58 -21.97
CA GLU A 45 -0.96 14.07 -23.35
C GLU A 45 -1.79 12.79 -23.49
N LEU A 46 -2.52 12.68 -24.60
CA LEU A 46 -3.31 11.51 -24.97
C LEU A 46 -2.53 10.69 -25.98
N LEU A 47 -2.18 9.45 -25.63
CA LEU A 47 -1.65 8.48 -26.58
C LEU A 47 -2.82 7.77 -27.29
N ILE A 48 -2.90 7.92 -28.60
CA ILE A 48 -3.77 7.12 -29.47
C ILE A 48 -2.91 6.05 -30.15
N SER A 49 -3.28 4.78 -29.97
CA SER A 49 -2.64 3.64 -30.65
C SER A 49 -3.66 2.96 -31.55
N ILE A 50 -3.38 2.85 -32.84
CA ILE A 50 -4.19 2.12 -33.81
C ILE A 50 -3.40 0.88 -34.23
N GLU A 51 -4.02 -0.28 -34.08
CA GLU A 51 -3.45 -1.59 -34.40
C GLU A 51 -4.39 -2.32 -35.35
N MET A 52 -3.83 -2.88 -36.44
CA MET A 52 -4.58 -3.77 -37.33
C MET A 52 -4.34 -5.22 -36.91
N VAL A 53 -5.43 -5.90 -36.56
CA VAL A 53 -5.41 -7.31 -36.12
C VAL A 53 -6.26 -8.18 -37.07
N PRO A 54 -5.87 -9.45 -37.29
CA PRO A 54 -6.68 -10.46 -37.98
C PRO A 54 -8.08 -10.64 -37.37
N GLU A 55 -9.06 -11.07 -38.19
CA GLU A 55 -10.46 -11.23 -37.77
C GLU A 55 -10.63 -12.29 -36.67
N GLU A 56 -9.78 -13.31 -36.66
CA GLU A 56 -9.74 -14.35 -35.64
C GLU A 56 -9.38 -13.77 -34.26
N LEU A 57 -8.39 -12.87 -34.22
CA LEU A 57 -7.96 -12.20 -32.99
C LEU A 57 -8.96 -11.14 -32.55
N ARG A 58 -9.61 -10.43 -33.48
CA ARG A 58 -10.69 -9.49 -33.19
C ARG A 58 -11.84 -10.16 -32.44
N THR A 59 -12.23 -11.35 -32.88
CA THR A 59 -13.34 -12.10 -32.27
C THR A 59 -12.96 -12.63 -30.89
N GLN A 60 -11.71 -13.08 -30.71
CA GLN A 60 -11.22 -13.58 -29.42
C GLN A 60 -10.95 -12.46 -28.39
N ARG A 61 -10.55 -11.26 -28.85
CA ARG A 61 -10.16 -10.13 -28.00
C ARG A 61 -11.06 -8.91 -28.26
N ALA A 62 -12.36 -9.13 -28.39
CA ALA A 62 -13.31 -8.04 -28.59
C ALA A 62 -13.21 -7.02 -27.46
N ALA A 63 -13.02 -5.74 -27.81
CA ALA A 63 -12.89 -4.66 -26.84
C ALA A 63 -14.14 -4.62 -25.93
N GLY A 64 -13.94 -4.74 -24.62
CA GLY A 64 -15.02 -4.75 -23.63
C GLY A 64 -15.53 -6.14 -23.21
N GLY A 65 -15.04 -7.23 -23.81
CA GLY A 65 -15.25 -8.58 -23.29
C GLY A 65 -14.59 -8.74 -21.92
N GLY A 66 -15.32 -9.29 -20.94
CA GLY A 66 -14.80 -9.51 -19.58
C GLY A 66 -14.79 -8.29 -18.65
N ARG A 67 -15.50 -7.20 -18.97
CA ARG A 67 -15.72 -6.08 -17.99
C ARG A 67 -16.42 -6.54 -16.70
N SER A 68 -17.20 -7.61 -16.80
CA SER A 68 -17.87 -8.29 -15.67
C SER A 68 -16.99 -9.33 -14.98
N ASP A 69 -15.93 -9.79 -15.65
CA ASP A 69 -15.03 -10.81 -15.12
C ASP A 69 -13.81 -10.16 -14.45
N PRO A 70 -13.29 -10.75 -13.35
CA PRO A 70 -12.14 -10.21 -12.65
C PRO A 70 -10.91 -10.21 -13.57
N ASN A 71 -10.55 -9.03 -14.07
CA ASN A 71 -9.35 -8.68 -14.84
C ASN A 71 -8.51 -9.87 -15.33
N SER A 72 -9.02 -10.58 -16.32
CA SER A 72 -8.46 -11.84 -16.82
C SER A 72 -7.16 -11.63 -17.59
N ASN A 73 -6.91 -10.43 -18.11
CA ASN A 73 -5.66 -10.10 -18.79
C ASN A 73 -5.42 -8.57 -18.87
N PRO A 74 -4.29 -8.04 -18.39
CA PRO A 74 -3.23 -8.72 -17.63
C PRO A 74 -3.68 -9.05 -16.21
N PHE A 75 -3.32 -10.25 -15.72
CA PHE A 75 -3.65 -10.71 -14.36
C PHE A 75 -3.23 -9.69 -13.31
N LEU A 76 -4.20 -9.12 -12.59
CA LEU A 76 -3.91 -8.28 -11.44
C LEU A 76 -3.83 -9.18 -10.20
N PRO A 77 -2.68 -9.26 -9.51
CA PRO A 77 -2.66 -9.87 -8.19
C PRO A 77 -3.63 -9.10 -7.27
N PRO A 78 -4.25 -9.77 -6.30
CA PRO A 78 -5.12 -9.09 -5.36
C PRO A 78 -4.37 -7.93 -4.70
N PRO A 79 -5.02 -6.78 -4.46
CA PRO A 79 -4.38 -5.61 -3.89
C PRO A 79 -3.86 -5.93 -2.49
N VAL A 80 -2.54 -6.05 -2.36
CA VAL A 80 -1.85 -6.22 -1.08
C VAL A 80 -1.93 -4.92 -0.28
N GLY A 81 -2.28 -5.02 1.00
CA GLY A 81 -2.33 -3.88 1.92
C GLY A 81 -3.68 -3.17 2.02
N ARG A 82 -4.77 -3.73 1.47
CA ARG A 82 -6.12 -3.21 1.70
C ARG A 82 -6.59 -3.50 3.14
N LEU A 83 -7.18 -2.51 3.79
CA LEU A 83 -7.81 -2.67 5.10
C LEU A 83 -9.03 -3.59 4.98
N GLU A 84 -8.94 -4.78 5.59
CA GLU A 84 -10.09 -5.66 5.79
C GLU A 84 -10.70 -5.36 7.15
N PHE A 85 -11.92 -4.81 7.14
CA PHE A 85 -12.67 -4.59 8.36
C PHE A 85 -13.07 -5.95 8.96
N SER A 86 -12.66 -6.18 10.20
CA SER A 86 -13.03 -7.35 10.97
C SER A 86 -13.82 -6.90 12.20
N LEU A 87 -14.84 -7.66 12.58
CA LEU A 87 -15.60 -7.42 13.82
C LEU A 87 -14.75 -7.68 15.08
N ASN A 88 -13.56 -8.26 14.95
CA ASN A 88 -12.63 -8.42 16.06
C ASN A 88 -11.83 -7.11 16.28
N PRO A 89 -12.03 -6.39 17.40
CA PRO A 89 -11.40 -5.11 17.65
C PRO A 89 -9.86 -5.21 17.76
N PHE A 90 -9.34 -6.32 18.31
CA PHE A 90 -7.89 -6.53 18.43
C PHE A 90 -7.22 -6.71 17.06
N LYS A 91 -7.91 -7.41 16.14
CA LYS A 91 -7.43 -7.60 14.76
C LYS A 91 -7.44 -6.29 13.99
N MET A 92 -8.45 -5.44 14.22
CA MET A 92 -8.54 -4.10 13.64
C MET A 92 -7.41 -3.18 14.11
N VAL A 93 -7.14 -3.15 15.42
CA VAL A 93 -6.06 -2.33 15.99
C VAL A 93 -4.70 -2.78 15.48
N TYR A 94 -4.44 -4.08 15.39
CA TYR A 94 -3.20 -4.62 14.82
C TYR A 94 -3.02 -4.20 13.34
N ARG A 95 -4.09 -4.22 12.55
CA ARG A 95 -4.04 -3.80 11.14
C ARG A 95 -3.87 -2.29 10.95
N LEU A 96 -4.39 -1.45 11.85
CA LEU A 96 -4.16 0.00 11.81
C LEU A 96 -2.74 0.39 12.21
N ILE A 97 -2.24 -0.22 13.29
CA ILE A 97 -0.95 0.13 13.91
C ILE A 97 0.22 -0.48 13.14
N GLY A 98 0.02 -1.65 12.53
CA GLY A 98 1.05 -2.39 11.82
C GLY A 98 2.05 -3.10 12.76
N PRO A 99 2.77 -4.11 12.25
CA PRO A 99 3.58 -5.01 13.07
C PRO A 99 4.72 -4.30 13.81
N LYS A 100 5.35 -3.30 13.16
CA LYS A 100 6.50 -2.57 13.74
C LYS A 100 6.11 -1.73 14.95
N LEU A 101 4.95 -1.08 14.93
CA LEU A 101 4.49 -0.24 16.02
C LEU A 101 3.82 -1.08 17.12
N CYS A 102 3.17 -2.19 16.76
CA CYS A 102 2.59 -3.13 17.72
C CYS A 102 3.65 -3.69 18.70
N GLY A 103 4.83 -4.04 18.20
CA GLY A 103 5.93 -4.51 19.06
C GLY A 103 6.40 -3.45 20.07
N ARG A 104 6.46 -2.17 19.66
CA ARG A 104 6.84 -1.06 20.57
C ARG A 104 5.80 -0.83 21.65
N VAL A 105 4.51 -0.88 21.29
CA VAL A 105 3.41 -0.70 22.26
C VAL A 105 3.43 -1.82 23.30
N VAL A 106 3.62 -3.08 22.88
CA VAL A 106 3.74 -4.22 23.80
C VAL A 106 4.93 -4.05 24.74
N LEU A 107 6.09 -3.62 24.21
CA LEU A 107 7.28 -3.38 25.03
C LEU A 107 7.04 -2.30 26.09
N ILE A 108 6.40 -1.19 25.73
CA ILE A 108 6.05 -0.12 26.67
C ILE A 108 5.11 -0.66 27.74
N PHE A 109 4.09 -1.43 27.36
CA PHE A 109 3.12 -1.99 28.29
C PHE A 109 3.78 -2.94 29.29
N VAL A 110 4.67 -3.81 28.83
CA VAL A 110 5.46 -4.71 29.69
C VAL A 110 6.39 -3.91 30.60
N GLY A 111 7.05 -2.86 30.09
CA GLY A 111 7.91 -2.01 30.89
C GLY A 111 7.15 -1.29 32.01
N VAL A 112 5.98 -0.73 31.71
CA VAL A 112 5.10 -0.09 32.71
C VAL A 112 4.62 -1.10 33.74
N LEU A 113 4.23 -2.30 33.30
CA LEU A 113 3.82 -3.37 34.22
C LEU A 113 4.95 -3.77 35.17
N CYS A 114 6.19 -3.91 34.67
CA CYS A 114 7.36 -4.20 35.51
C CYS A 114 7.61 -3.09 36.54
N VAL A 115 7.52 -1.81 36.15
CA VAL A 115 7.69 -0.68 37.08
C VAL A 115 6.60 -0.68 38.16
N LEU A 116 5.35 -0.94 37.78
CA LEU A 116 4.23 -1.04 38.73
C LEU A 116 4.45 -2.20 39.71
N LEU A 117 4.85 -3.38 39.21
CA LEU A 117 5.16 -4.53 40.07
C LEU A 117 6.27 -4.22 41.07
N LEU A 118 7.37 -3.59 40.62
CA LEU A 118 8.46 -3.17 41.50
C LEU A 118 7.98 -2.14 42.53
N TYR A 119 7.17 -1.17 42.12
CA TYR A 119 6.62 -0.17 43.03
C TYR A 119 5.80 -0.78 44.17
N TYR A 120 4.97 -1.79 43.88
CA TYR A 120 4.17 -2.48 44.90
C TYR A 120 4.97 -3.51 45.70
N MET A 121 5.96 -4.18 45.10
CA MET A 121 6.78 -5.18 45.79
C MET A 121 7.84 -4.56 46.71
N LEU A 122 8.37 -3.40 46.36
CA LEU A 122 9.43 -2.74 47.13
C LEU A 122 9.09 -2.51 48.61
N PRO A 123 7.93 -1.95 49.00
CA PRO A 123 7.60 -1.76 50.41
C PRO A 123 7.44 -3.09 51.17
N VAL A 124 6.94 -4.14 50.53
CA VAL A 124 6.81 -5.48 51.14
C VAL A 124 8.19 -6.06 51.43
N LEU A 125 9.09 -6.01 50.44
CA LEU A 125 10.46 -6.51 50.61
C LEU A 125 11.25 -5.72 51.67
N LEU A 126 11.03 -4.41 51.77
CA LEU A 126 11.63 -3.59 52.83
C LEU A 126 11.06 -3.92 54.20
N ALA A 127 9.76 -4.16 54.32
CA ALA A 127 9.13 -4.56 55.57
C ALA A 127 9.69 -5.92 56.06
N ASP A 128 9.78 -6.90 55.16
CA ASP A 128 10.36 -8.21 55.45
C ASP A 128 11.84 -8.12 55.85
N LEU A 129 12.61 -7.25 55.17
CA LEU A 129 14.02 -7.01 55.50
C LEU A 129 14.20 -6.38 56.88
N VAL A 130 13.36 -5.40 57.22
CA VAL A 130 13.38 -4.75 58.53
C VAL A 130 13.00 -5.76 59.62
N GLU A 131 11.97 -6.58 59.39
CA GLU A 131 11.59 -7.64 60.33
C GLU A 131 12.74 -8.63 60.55
N TRP A 132 13.37 -9.11 59.47
CA TRP A 132 14.54 -9.98 59.54
C TRP A 132 15.69 -9.32 60.32
N ALA A 133 16.00 -8.06 60.04
CA ALA A 133 17.09 -7.33 60.68
C ALA A 133 16.85 -7.12 62.18
N LEU A 134 15.60 -6.89 62.59
CA LEU A 134 15.24 -6.73 64.01
C LEU A 134 15.20 -8.08 64.75
N ARG A 135 14.82 -9.17 64.07
CA ARG A 135 14.72 -10.51 64.68
C ARG A 135 16.07 -11.23 64.78
N ALA A 136 16.96 -11.03 63.82
CA ALA A 136 18.28 -11.65 63.74
C ALA A 136 19.13 -11.52 65.04
N PRO A 137 19.25 -10.34 65.69
CA PRO A 137 20.02 -10.22 66.93
C PRO A 137 19.34 -10.92 68.12
N PHE A 138 18.00 -10.96 68.18
CA PHE A 138 17.27 -11.63 69.27
C PHE A 138 17.43 -13.15 69.24
N SER A 139 17.41 -13.76 68.05
CA SER A 139 17.64 -15.20 67.90
C SER A 139 19.08 -15.62 68.23
N ALA A 140 20.05 -14.73 68.05
CA ALA A 140 21.45 -15.00 68.36
C ALA A 140 21.81 -14.85 69.85
N ILE A 141 21.00 -14.11 70.62
CA ILE A 141 21.23 -13.85 72.04
C ILE A 141 20.44 -14.81 72.94
N PHE A 142 19.27 -15.29 72.49
CA PHE A 142 18.36 -16.16 73.27
C PHE A 142 18.21 -17.60 72.71
N GLY A 143 18.99 -17.95 71.68
CA GLY A 143 19.03 -19.29 71.07
C GLY A 143 20.20 -20.14 71.55
#